data_AF-A0A931X223-F1
#
_entry.id   AF-A0A931X223-F1
#
_cell.length_a   1.000
_cell.length_b   1.000
_cell.length_c   1.000
_cell.angle_alpha   90.00
_cell.angle_beta   90.00
_cell.angle_gamma   90.00
#
_symmetry.space_group_name_H-M   'P 1'
#
loop_
_entity.id
_entity.type
_entity.pdbx_description
1 polymer ?
#
loop_
_entity_poly.entity_id
_entity_poly.type
_entity_poly.pdbx_seq_one_letter_code
_entity_poly.pdbx_strand_id
1 'polypeptide(L)'
;MMRWIARSPALHTLGPFLLLTAIWGLVVELEVYPRAFFPGPLDVARAFGTLVYKGVLPVYLQDSMTRLAVGAAAGVVVGVPFGLLIGLHPASYRFFWPLIIFFQAIGDIAWLPILLIWFGFTLTTMTFVIVYTVIFPVIFNAALGVRTIPTEMIRAAQSLGASPFRILWDV
;
A
#
# COMPACT_ATOMS: atom_id res chain seq x y z
N MET A 1 -18.79 25.86 30.38
CA MET A 1 -19.65 24.66 30.46
C MET A 1 -19.27 23.66 29.35
N MET A 2 -18.04 23.12 29.34
CA MET A 2 -17.56 22.24 28.24
C MET A 2 -16.41 21.29 28.67
N ARG A 3 -16.35 20.92 29.96
CA ARG A 3 -15.28 20.08 30.51
C ARG A 3 -15.65 18.61 30.73
N TRP A 4 -16.85 18.19 30.30
CA TRP A 4 -17.38 16.84 30.58
C TRP A 4 -17.23 15.82 29.43
N ILE A 5 -16.81 16.24 28.23
CA ILE A 5 -16.62 15.35 27.06
C ILE A 5 -15.26 14.60 27.10
N ALA A 6 -14.45 14.82 28.14
CA ALA A 6 -13.03 14.39 28.19
C ALA A 6 -12.78 13.05 28.93
N ARG A 7 -13.75 12.13 29.01
CA ARG A 7 -13.57 10.85 29.75
C ARG A 7 -13.68 9.57 28.93
N SER A 8 -13.89 9.66 27.62
CA SER A 8 -14.06 8.49 26.76
C SER A 8 -13.34 8.69 25.42
N PRO A 9 -12.12 8.15 25.25
CA PRO A 9 -11.35 8.21 24.00
C PRO A 9 -12.18 7.74 22.79
N ALA A 10 -13.06 6.75 23.01
CA ALA A 10 -13.93 6.19 21.99
C ALA A 10 -14.93 7.20 21.39
N LEU A 11 -15.45 8.16 22.18
CA LEU A 11 -16.42 9.15 21.70
C LEU A 11 -15.78 10.19 20.76
N HIS A 12 -14.49 10.50 20.97
CA HIS A 12 -13.75 11.40 20.08
C HIS A 12 -13.40 10.70 18.77
N THR A 13 -13.02 9.42 18.83
CA THR A 13 -12.68 8.64 17.64
C THR A 13 -13.90 8.27 16.82
N LEU A 14 -15.01 7.84 17.44
CA LEU A 14 -16.21 7.37 16.72
C LEU A 14 -17.18 8.49 16.35
N GLY A 15 -17.14 9.63 17.07
CA GLY A 15 -18.06 10.75 16.87
C GLY A 15 -18.18 11.21 15.40
N PRO A 16 -17.07 11.47 14.68
CA PRO A 16 -17.11 11.85 13.27
C PRO A 16 -17.75 10.80 12.36
N PHE A 17 -17.47 9.51 12.60
CA PHE A 17 -18.02 8.41 11.78
C PHE A 17 -19.51 8.21 12.02
N LEU A 18 -19.97 8.31 13.26
CA LEU A 18 -21.38 8.25 13.61
C LEU A 18 -22.15 9.42 12.99
N LEU A 19 -21.60 10.63 13.07
CA LEU A 19 -22.20 11.81 12.44
C LEU A 19 -22.29 11.63 10.91
N LEU A 20 -21.22 11.18 10.27
CA LEU A 20 -21.20 10.92 8.83
C LEU A 20 -22.22 9.86 8.43
N THR A 21 -22.34 8.77 9.20
CA THR A 21 -23.31 7.70 8.95
C THR A 21 -24.75 8.18 9.15
N ALA A 22 -24.99 9.02 10.15
CA ALA A 22 -26.29 9.63 10.39
C ALA A 22 -26.69 10.59 9.26
N ILE A 23 -25.76 11.43 8.79
CA ILE A 23 -25.97 12.32 7.63
C ILE A 23 -26.27 11.48 6.38
N TRP A 24 -25.49 10.42 6.12
CA TRP A 24 -25.73 9.52 4.99
C TRP A 24 -27.13 8.88 5.05
N GLY A 25 -27.51 8.34 6.21
CA GLY A 25 -28.86 7.80 6.41
C GLY A 25 -29.95 8.85 6.16
N LEU A 26 -29.76 10.07 6.68
CA LEU A 26 -30.70 11.17 6.49
C LEU A 26 -30.84 11.59 5.02
N VAL A 27 -29.74 11.68 4.27
CA VAL A 27 -29.77 12.00 2.83
C VAL A 27 -30.55 10.94 2.04
N VAL A 28 -30.45 9.67 2.42
CA VAL A 28 -31.20 8.58 1.78
C VAL A 28 -32.70 8.64 2.10
N GLU A 29 -33.06 8.96 3.35
CA GLU A 29 -34.48 9.12 3.74
C GLU A 29 -35.11 10.38 3.15
N LEU A 30 -34.31 11.41 2.84
CA LEU A 30 -34.76 12.59 2.10
C LEU A 30 -34.99 12.32 0.60
N GLU A 31 -34.73 11.11 0.11
CA GLU A 31 -34.93 10.68 -1.28
C GLU A 31 -34.29 11.60 -2.33
N VAL A 32 -33.18 12.25 -1.97
CA VAL A 32 -32.43 13.16 -2.87
C VAL A 32 -31.96 12.43 -4.13
N TYR A 33 -31.68 11.13 -4.01
CA TYR A 33 -31.29 10.24 -5.10
C TYR A 33 -32.09 8.93 -5.04
N PRO A 34 -32.32 8.26 -6.18
CA PRO A 34 -32.92 6.94 -6.17
C PRO A 34 -32.06 5.94 -5.37
N ARG A 35 -32.71 5.18 -4.46
CA ARG A 35 -32.02 4.19 -3.59
C ARG A 35 -31.21 3.14 -4.36
N ALA A 36 -31.55 2.89 -5.63
CA ALA A 36 -30.80 2.01 -6.51
C ALA A 36 -29.38 2.52 -6.80
N PHE A 37 -29.17 3.84 -6.85
CA PHE A 37 -27.87 4.47 -7.09
C PHE A 37 -27.21 4.94 -5.79
N PHE A 38 -27.99 5.17 -4.74
CA PHE A 38 -27.50 5.64 -3.44
C PHE A 38 -28.14 4.85 -2.29
N PRO A 39 -27.68 3.61 -2.03
CA PRO A 39 -28.23 2.77 -0.97
C PRO A 39 -27.90 3.32 0.42
N GLY A 40 -28.78 3.03 1.39
CA GLY A 40 -28.57 3.44 2.78
C GLY A 40 -27.55 2.58 3.54
N PRO A 41 -27.04 3.06 4.69
CA PRO A 41 -26.08 2.33 5.50
C PRO A 41 -26.60 0.94 5.93
N LEU A 42 -27.90 0.83 6.24
CA LEU A 42 -28.53 -0.45 6.58
C LEU A 42 -28.62 -1.41 5.38
N ASP A 43 -28.87 -0.88 4.19
CA ASP A 43 -28.93 -1.71 2.97
C ASP A 43 -27.55 -2.26 2.62
N VAL A 44 -26.50 -1.46 2.79
CA VAL A 44 -25.11 -1.90 2.66
C VAL A 44 -24.78 -2.98 3.70
N ALA A 45 -25.18 -2.80 4.96
CA ALA A 45 -24.96 -3.80 6.01
C ALA A 45 -25.67 -5.13 5.72
N ARG A 46 -26.92 -5.10 5.23
CA ARG A 46 -27.67 -6.29 4.81
C ARG A 46 -27.03 -6.96 3.60
N ALA A 47 -26.63 -6.18 2.60
CA ALA A 47 -25.96 -6.69 1.40
C ALA A 47 -24.63 -7.37 1.77
N PHE A 48 -23.83 -6.75 2.65
CA PHE A 48 -22.61 -7.34 3.18
C PHE A 48 -22.88 -8.71 3.83
N GLY A 49 -23.81 -8.79 4.78
CA GLY A 49 -24.17 -10.05 5.44
C GLY A 49 -24.66 -11.12 4.45
N THR A 50 -25.45 -10.71 3.45
CA THR A 50 -25.96 -11.60 2.39
C THR A 50 -24.81 -12.15 1.53
N LEU A 51 -23.87 -11.30 1.10
CA LEU A 51 -22.74 -11.70 0.26
C LEU A 51 -21.73 -12.57 1.03
N VAL A 52 -21.56 -12.31 2.33
CA VAL A 52 -20.75 -13.16 3.23
C VAL A 52 -21.39 -14.53 3.37
N TYR A 53 -22.68 -14.59 3.72
CA TYR A 53 -23.41 -15.85 3.89
C TYR A 53 -23.42 -16.70 2.61
N LYS A 54 -23.58 -16.06 1.44
CA LYS A 54 -23.53 -16.75 0.13
C LYS A 54 -22.12 -17.20 -0.28
N GLY A 55 -21.07 -16.88 0.49
CA GLY A 55 -19.69 -17.20 0.16
C GLY A 55 -19.09 -16.37 -0.98
N VAL A 56 -19.86 -15.44 -1.57
CA VAL A 56 -19.44 -14.62 -2.71
C VAL A 56 -18.36 -13.63 -2.29
N LEU A 57 -18.60 -12.89 -1.20
CA LEU A 57 -17.63 -11.88 -0.73
C LEU A 57 -16.31 -12.50 -0.25
N PRO A 58 -16.31 -13.58 0.56
CA PRO A 58 -15.06 -14.24 0.96
C PRO A 58 -14.23 -14.76 -0.22
N VAL A 59 -14.88 -15.33 -1.24
CA VAL A 59 -14.17 -15.84 -2.43
C VAL A 59 -13.50 -14.70 -3.21
N TYR A 60 -14.21 -13.61 -3.48
CA TYR A 60 -13.61 -12.46 -4.17
C TYR A 60 -12.55 -11.74 -3.34
N LEU A 61 -12.76 -11.67 -2.02
CA LEU A 61 -11.77 -11.11 -1.11
C LEU A 61 -10.50 -11.96 -1.12
N GLN A 62 -10.62 -13.28 -1.04
CA GLN A 62 -9.50 -14.20 -1.09
C GLN A 62 -8.74 -14.10 -2.42
N ASP A 63 -9.43 -14.06 -3.55
CA ASP A 63 -8.79 -13.88 -4.87
C ASP A 63 -8.02 -12.55 -4.94
N SER A 64 -8.64 -11.45 -4.50
CA SER A 64 -8.01 -10.13 -4.46
C SER A 64 -6.79 -10.10 -3.53
N MET A 65 -6.92 -10.66 -2.33
CA MET A 65 -5.82 -10.75 -1.36
C MET A 65 -4.68 -11.62 -1.88
N THR A 66 -4.98 -12.74 -2.53
CA THR A 66 -3.97 -13.63 -3.12
C THR A 66 -3.18 -12.92 -4.20
N ARG A 67 -3.86 -12.20 -5.11
CA ARG A 67 -3.21 -11.41 -6.16
C ARG A 67 -2.33 -10.31 -5.59
N LEU A 68 -2.82 -9.57 -4.59
CA LEU A 68 -2.05 -8.54 -3.90
C LEU A 68 -0.83 -9.14 -3.20
N ALA A 69 -1.00 -10.25 -2.47
CA ALA A 69 0.10 -10.90 -1.76
C ALA A 69 1.17 -11.42 -2.73
N VAL A 70 0.79 -12.09 -3.81
CA VAL A 70 1.73 -12.61 -4.81
C VAL A 70 2.46 -11.48 -5.54
N GLY A 71 1.73 -10.46 -6.01
CA GLY A 71 2.32 -9.32 -6.70
C GLY A 71 3.23 -8.50 -5.78
N ALA A 72 2.82 -8.26 -4.54
CA ALA A 72 3.64 -7.57 -3.55
C ALA A 72 4.88 -8.38 -3.18
N ALA A 73 4.75 -9.69 -2.95
CA ALA A 73 5.89 -10.56 -2.68
C ALA A 73 6.90 -10.54 -3.84
N ALA A 74 6.44 -10.65 -5.09
CA ALA A 74 7.30 -10.53 -6.26
C ALA A 74 7.99 -9.15 -6.33
N GLY A 75 7.24 -8.07 -6.10
CA GLY A 75 7.78 -6.71 -6.05
C GLY A 75 8.82 -6.51 -4.95
N VAL A 76 8.63 -7.11 -3.77
CA VAL A 76 9.58 -7.06 -2.64
C VAL A 76 10.83 -7.90 -2.93
N VAL A 77 10.65 -9.13 -3.42
CA VAL A 77 11.74 -10.06 -3.74
C VAL A 77 12.67 -9.47 -4.79
N VAL A 78 12.15 -8.69 -5.74
CA VAL A 78 12.97 -7.97 -6.71
C VAL A 78 13.46 -6.64 -6.13
N GLY A 79 12.56 -5.86 -5.54
CA GLY A 79 12.85 -4.49 -5.14
C GLY A 79 13.86 -4.36 -4.01
N VAL A 80 13.85 -5.26 -3.03
CA VAL A 80 14.80 -5.22 -1.90
C VAL A 80 16.23 -5.46 -2.39
N PRO A 81 16.56 -6.56 -3.10
CA PRO A 81 17.91 -6.76 -3.63
C PRO A 81 18.39 -5.60 -4.50
N PHE A 82 17.54 -5.10 -5.41
CA PHE A 82 17.90 -3.97 -6.26
C PHE A 82 18.16 -2.69 -5.44
N GLY A 83 17.29 -2.38 -4.48
CA GLY A 83 17.45 -1.23 -3.59
C GLY A 83 18.72 -1.32 -2.75
N LEU A 84 19.05 -2.49 -2.20
CA LEU A 84 20.30 -2.72 -1.47
C LEU A 84 21.52 -2.52 -2.38
N LEU A 85 21.54 -3.12 -3.57
CA LEU A 85 22.64 -2.96 -4.53
C LEU A 85 22.86 -1.50 -4.94
N ILE A 86 21.77 -0.75 -5.15
CA ILE A 86 21.83 0.68 -5.48
C ILE A 86 22.29 1.51 -4.28
N GLY A 87 21.80 1.21 -3.08
CA GLY A 87 22.11 1.93 -1.84
C GLY A 87 23.55 1.77 -1.37
N LEU A 88 24.13 0.57 -1.55
CA LEU A 88 25.49 0.24 -1.11
C LEU A 88 26.58 0.98 -1.89
N HIS A 89 26.37 1.27 -3.17
CA HIS A 89 27.41 1.87 -4.02
C HIS A 89 27.06 3.32 -4.42
N PRO A 90 27.89 4.32 -4.03
CA PRO A 90 27.58 5.74 -4.29
C PRO A 90 27.38 6.10 -5.76
N ALA A 91 28.13 5.49 -6.67
CA ALA A 91 27.97 5.76 -8.11
C ALA A 91 26.69 5.14 -8.68
N SER A 92 26.33 3.93 -8.22
CA SER A 92 25.11 3.24 -8.64
C SER A 92 23.90 4.04 -8.20
N TYR A 93 23.89 4.50 -6.94
CA TYR A 93 22.86 5.41 -6.46
C TYR A 93 22.73 6.65 -7.33
N ARG A 94 23.81 7.39 -7.59
CA ARG A 94 23.75 8.62 -8.43
C ARG A 94 23.23 8.35 -9.84
N PHE A 95 23.56 7.20 -10.42
CA PHE A 95 23.15 6.83 -11.77
C PHE A 95 21.66 6.42 -11.84
N PHE A 96 21.20 5.56 -10.92
CA PHE A 96 19.83 5.03 -10.94
C PHE A 96 18.82 5.95 -10.26
N TRP A 97 19.25 6.89 -9.40
CA TRP A 97 18.36 7.75 -8.64
C TRP A 97 17.34 8.54 -9.50
N PRO A 98 17.73 9.16 -10.63
CA PRO A 98 16.77 9.83 -11.50
C PRO A 98 15.72 8.87 -12.08
N LEU A 99 16.12 7.64 -12.43
CA LEU A 99 15.21 6.62 -12.96
C LEU A 99 14.22 6.15 -11.89
N ILE A 100 14.69 5.91 -10.67
CA ILE A 100 13.84 5.49 -9.54
C ILE A 100 12.76 6.55 -9.29
N ILE A 101 13.14 7.83 -9.19
CA ILE A 101 12.19 8.93 -8.99
C ILE A 101 11.24 9.05 -10.18
N PHE A 102 11.73 8.94 -11.42
CA PHE A 102 10.89 9.01 -12.61
C PHE A 102 9.78 7.96 -12.59
N PHE A 103 10.13 6.69 -12.36
CA PHE A 103 9.12 5.64 -12.30
C PHE A 103 8.24 5.74 -11.06
N GLN A 104 8.75 6.22 -9.93
CA GLN A 104 7.92 6.46 -8.74
C GLN A 104 6.90 7.59 -8.94
N ALA A 105 7.22 8.60 -9.76
CA ALA A 105 6.33 9.71 -10.05
C ALA A 105 5.19 9.34 -11.01
N ILE A 106 5.35 8.26 -11.79
CA ILE A 106 4.29 7.75 -12.67
C ILE A 106 3.30 6.95 -11.81
N GLY A 107 2.04 7.41 -11.79
CA GLY A 107 0.96 6.65 -11.16
C GLY A 107 0.81 5.27 -11.80
N ASP A 108 0.61 4.24 -10.98
CA ASP A 108 0.39 2.85 -11.41
C ASP A 108 -0.78 2.74 -12.41
N ILE A 109 -1.86 3.49 -12.19
CA ILE A 109 -3.04 3.57 -13.07
C ILE A 109 -2.68 4.06 -14.49
N ALA A 110 -1.62 4.86 -14.66
CA ALA A 110 -1.21 5.38 -15.96
C ALA A 110 -0.76 4.28 -16.93
N TRP A 111 -0.38 3.11 -16.42
CA TRP A 111 0.03 1.96 -17.25
C TRP A 111 -1.13 1.17 -17.81
N LEU A 112 -2.35 1.30 -17.23
CA LEU A 112 -3.49 0.48 -17.62
C LEU A 112 -3.78 0.51 -19.13
N PRO A 113 -3.81 1.66 -19.84
CA PRO A 113 -4.12 1.66 -21.27
C PRO A 113 -3.12 0.85 -22.10
N ILE A 114 -1.82 1.00 -21.82
CA ILE A 114 -0.75 0.31 -22.56
C ILE A 114 -0.80 -1.20 -22.28
N LEU A 115 -0.94 -1.57 -21.00
CA LEU A 115 -1.00 -2.97 -20.59
C LEU A 115 -2.24 -3.68 -21.13
N LEU A 116 -3.39 -2.99 -21.19
CA LEU A 116 -4.59 -3.52 -21.81
C LEU A 116 -4.42 -3.75 -23.31
N ILE A 117 -3.66 -2.90 -24.01
CA ILE A 117 -3.37 -3.10 -25.44
C ILE A 117 -2.43 -4.30 -25.64
N TRP A 118 -1.40 -4.45 -24.81
CA TRP A 118 -0.41 -5.52 -24.97
C TRP A 118 -0.89 -6.88 -24.46
N PHE A 119 -1.54 -6.90 -23.30
CA PHE A 119 -1.87 -8.13 -22.57
C PHE A 119 -3.38 -8.35 -22.40
N GLY A 120 -4.22 -7.39 -22.81
CA GLY A 120 -5.68 -7.48 -22.63
C GLY A 120 -6.11 -7.33 -21.17
N PHE A 121 -7.39 -7.59 -20.90
CA PHE A 121 -7.91 -7.67 -19.53
C PHE A 121 -7.62 -9.06 -18.93
N THR A 122 -6.36 -9.30 -18.61
CA THR A 122 -5.87 -10.59 -18.12
C THR A 122 -5.25 -10.48 -16.73
N LEU A 123 -5.02 -11.65 -16.10
CA LEU A 123 -4.31 -11.73 -14.82
C LEU A 123 -2.91 -11.10 -14.91
N THR A 124 -2.25 -11.21 -16.06
CA THR A 124 -0.92 -10.62 -16.31
C THR A 124 -0.93 -9.11 -16.15
N THR A 125 -1.93 -8.42 -16.73
CA THR A 125 -2.11 -6.97 -16.62
C THR A 125 -2.27 -6.54 -15.16
N MET A 126 -3.13 -7.23 -14.41
CA MET A 126 -3.38 -6.92 -13.01
C MET A 126 -2.13 -7.16 -12.15
N THR A 127 -1.44 -8.29 -12.35
CA THR A 127 -0.21 -8.63 -11.61
C THR A 127 0.91 -7.63 -11.91
N PHE A 128 1.07 -7.19 -13.17
CA PHE A 128 2.08 -6.19 -13.52
C PHE A 128 1.87 -4.88 -12.75
N VAL A 129 0.64 -4.36 -12.72
CA VAL A 129 0.32 -3.12 -12.00
C VAL A 129 0.62 -3.26 -10.51
N ILE A 130 0.28 -4.39 -9.90
CA ILE A 130 0.57 -4.65 -8.47
C ILE A 130 2.08 -4.68 -8.23
N VAL A 131 2.83 -5.42 -9.06
CA VAL A 131 4.29 -5.49 -8.94
C VAL A 131 4.91 -4.10 -9.11
N TYR A 132 4.47 -3.34 -10.11
CA TYR A 132 4.93 -1.97 -10.36
C TYR A 132 4.68 -1.04 -9.17
N THR A 133 3.49 -1.15 -8.57
CA THR A 133 3.09 -0.35 -7.39
C THR A 133 4.02 -0.59 -6.21
N VAL A 134 4.58 -1.80 -6.08
CA VAL A 134 5.42 -2.18 -4.94
C VAL A 134 6.91 -2.02 -5.23
N ILE A 135 7.37 -2.38 -6.43
CA ILE A 135 8.80 -2.52 -6.75
C ILE A 135 9.56 -1.19 -6.59
N PHE A 136 9.07 -0.08 -7.14
CA PHE A 136 9.79 1.20 -7.10
C PHE A 136 9.83 1.84 -5.71
N PRO A 137 8.72 1.90 -4.94
CA PRO A 137 8.78 2.33 -3.55
C PRO A 137 9.67 1.44 -2.68
N VAL A 138 9.70 0.12 -2.91
CA VAL A 138 10.58 -0.78 -2.17
C VAL A 138 12.05 -0.52 -2.52
N ILE A 139 12.40 -0.37 -3.80
CA ILE A 139 13.76 0.00 -4.22
C ILE A 139 14.17 1.32 -3.56
N PHE A 140 13.31 2.33 -3.63
CA PHE A 140 13.54 3.65 -3.05
C PHE A 140 13.81 3.57 -1.54
N ASN A 141 12.90 2.92 -0.79
CA ASN A 141 13.01 2.80 0.67
C ASN A 141 14.20 1.95 1.09
N ALA A 142 14.51 0.85 0.39
CA ALA A 142 15.68 0.02 0.70
C ALA A 142 16.99 0.77 0.42
N ALA A 143 17.09 1.46 -0.72
CA ALA A 143 18.28 2.25 -1.06
C ALA A 143 18.49 3.41 -0.08
N LEU A 144 17.42 4.11 0.30
CA LEU A 144 17.50 5.15 1.32
C LEU A 144 17.86 4.59 2.69
N GLY A 145 17.24 3.48 3.11
CA GLY A 145 17.50 2.83 4.39
C GLY A 145 18.99 2.58 4.60
N VAL A 146 19.65 1.92 3.64
CA VAL A 146 21.10 1.66 3.68
C VAL A 146 21.91 2.95 3.80
N ARG A 147 21.54 4.00 3.08
CA ARG A 147 22.28 5.26 3.06
C ARG A 147 22.04 6.15 4.28
N THR A 148 20.96 5.92 5.02
CA THR A 148 20.67 6.63 6.27
C THR A 148 21.40 6.07 7.48
N ILE A 149 22.07 4.91 7.34
CA ILE A 149 22.86 4.31 8.41
C ILE A 149 24.02 5.25 8.79
N PRO A 150 24.17 5.62 10.08
CA PRO A 150 25.29 6.44 10.53
C PRO A 150 26.63 5.77 10.21
N THR A 151 27.56 6.52 9.62
CA THR A 151 28.90 6.00 9.29
C THR A 151 29.67 5.53 10.53
N GLU A 152 29.36 6.09 11.71
CA GLU A 152 29.84 5.68 13.03
C GLU A 152 29.55 4.19 13.31
N MET A 153 28.32 3.72 13.04
CA MET A 153 27.93 2.32 13.26
C MET A 153 28.70 1.36 12.34
N ILE A 154 28.86 1.75 11.08
CA ILE A 154 29.63 0.97 10.09
C ILE A 154 31.10 0.87 10.53
N ARG A 155 31.70 1.99 10.96
CA ARG A 155 33.10 2.02 11.44
C ARG A 155 33.28 1.19 12.71
N ALA A 156 32.35 1.28 13.66
CA ALA A 156 32.38 0.47 14.88
C ALA A 156 32.34 -1.03 14.57
N ALA A 157 31.46 -1.46 13.66
CA ALA A 157 31.40 -2.85 13.21
C ALA A 157 32.71 -3.29 12.52
N GLN A 158 33.30 -2.44 11.68
CA GLN A 158 34.60 -2.71 11.04
C GLN A 158 35.73 -2.84 12.07
N SER A 159 35.76 -2.01 13.12
CA SER A 159 36.74 -2.11 14.21
C SER A 159 36.61 -3.40 15.03
N LEU A 160 35.42 -3.99 15.09
CA LEU A 160 35.17 -5.31 15.70
C LEU A 160 35.47 -6.48 14.74
N GLY A 161 35.99 -6.21 13.53
CA GLY A 161 36.35 -7.22 12.55
C GLY A 161 35.18 -7.73 11.70
N ALA A 162 34.06 -7.01 11.64
CA ALA A 162 32.94 -7.39 10.78
C ALA A 162 33.30 -7.29 9.29
N SER A 163 33.03 -8.35 8.52
CA SER A 163 33.16 -8.34 7.07
C SER A 163 32.03 -7.54 6.42
N PRO A 164 32.15 -7.09 5.15
CA PRO A 164 31.08 -6.33 4.47
C PRO A 164 29.71 -7.02 4.45
N PHE A 165 29.69 -8.35 4.32
CA PHE A 165 28.45 -9.13 4.39
C PHE A 165 27.86 -9.15 5.81
N ARG A 166 28.72 -9.21 6.82
CA ARG A 166 28.31 -9.16 8.22
C ARG A 166 27.79 -7.77 8.60
N ILE A 167 28.40 -6.71 8.07
CA ILE A 167 27.88 -5.35 8.23
C ILE A 167 26.50 -5.22 7.60
N LEU A 168 26.28 -5.82 6.42
CA LEU A 168 24.96 -5.78 5.76
C LEU A 168 23.86 -6.52 6.55
N TRP A 169 24.21 -7.58 7.28
CA TRP A 169 23.24 -8.39 8.03
C TRP A 169 23.04 -7.94 9.49
N ASP A 170 24.11 -7.48 10.14
CA ASP A 170 24.13 -7.21 11.58
C ASP A 170 23.89 -5.72 11.93
N VAL A 171 23.99 -4.80 10.94
CA VAL A 171 23.88 -3.34 11.11
C VAL A 171 22.80 -2.77 10.20
#